data_AF-L1MIS9-F1
#
_entry.id   AF-L1MIS9-F1
#
_cell.length_a   1.000
_cell.length_b   1.000
_cell.length_c   1.000
_cell.angle_alpha   90.00
_cell.angle_beta   90.00
_cell.angle_gamma   90.00
#
_symmetry.space_group_name_H-M   'P 1'
#
loop_
_entity.id
_entity.type
_entity.pdbx_description
1 polymer ?
#
loop_
_entity_poly.entity_id
_entity_poly.type
_entity_poly.pdbx_seq_one_letter_code
_entity_poly.pdbx_strand_id
1 'polypeptide(L)'
;MTTPSVSPDRARRVAQALRFFSIAAWVTGVWLLILCTRMVLEYIVGIDMPTWTRIIGQLHGLFYMVYLITTLNLGVKARWEPVKWITTALAGTIPFLSFVIEAKRRKEVTAAFNL
;
A
#
# COMPACT_ATOMS: atom_id res chain seq x y z
N MET A 1 -0.44 6.36 36.52
CA MET A 1 -0.99 5.55 35.42
C MET A 1 0.17 5.02 34.59
N THR A 2 0.49 3.74 34.68
CA THR A 2 1.51 3.10 33.83
C THR A 2 0.85 2.71 32.52
N THR A 3 1.19 3.38 31.42
CA THR A 3 0.79 2.98 30.07
C THR A 3 1.15 1.50 29.89
N PRO A 4 0.23 0.61 29.51
CA PRO A 4 0.58 -0.79 29.28
C PRO A 4 1.65 -0.84 28.19
N SER A 5 2.86 -1.23 28.56
CA SER A 5 3.98 -1.35 27.63
C SER A 5 3.61 -2.38 26.56
N VAL A 6 3.69 -2.00 25.28
CA VAL A 6 3.54 -2.93 24.16
C VAL A 6 4.53 -4.09 24.36
N SER A 7 4.06 -5.33 24.33
CA SER A 7 4.96 -6.47 24.49
C SER A 7 5.96 -6.54 23.33
N PRO A 8 7.24 -6.90 23.58
CA PRO A 8 8.26 -6.97 22.53
C PRO A 8 7.86 -7.87 21.35
N ASP A 9 7.18 -8.99 21.64
CA ASP A 9 6.68 -9.89 20.59
C ASP A 9 5.60 -9.27 19.71
N ARG A 10 4.71 -8.47 20.30
CA ARG A 10 3.67 -7.77 19.54
C ARG A 10 4.30 -6.70 18.64
N ALA A 11 5.24 -5.92 19.18
CA ALA A 11 5.98 -4.92 18.42
C ALA A 11 6.70 -5.56 17.21
N ARG A 12 7.42 -6.66 17.43
CA ARG A 12 8.11 -7.41 16.36
C ARG A 12 7.17 -7.90 15.26
N ARG A 13 6.03 -8.48 15.61
CA ARG A 13 5.02 -8.97 14.64
C ARG A 13 4.43 -7.83 13.80
N VAL A 14 4.22 -6.66 14.41
CA VAL A 14 3.73 -5.47 13.72
C VAL A 14 4.82 -4.86 12.83
N ALA A 15 6.07 -4.78 13.29
CA ALA A 15 7.20 -4.30 12.48
C ALA A 15 7.39 -5.13 11.21
N GLN A 16 7.32 -6.46 11.33
CA GLN A 16 7.40 -7.35 10.17
C GLN A 16 6.23 -7.13 9.21
N ALA A 17 5.01 -7.02 9.71
CA ALA A 17 3.84 -6.75 8.87
C ALA A 17 3.93 -5.37 8.19
N LEU A 18 4.43 -4.35 8.90
CA LEU A 18 4.64 -3.02 8.37
C LEU A 18 5.65 -3.04 7.22
N ARG A 19 6.76 -3.77 7.36
CA ARG A 19 7.76 -3.91 6.28
C ARG A 19 7.15 -4.52 5.02
N PHE A 20 6.40 -5.61 5.15
CA PHE A 20 5.76 -6.24 3.99
C PHE A 20 4.70 -5.34 3.34
N PHE A 21 3.89 -4.67 4.17
CA PHE A 21 2.94 -3.66 3.70
C PHE A 21 3.64 -2.53 2.94
N SER A 22 4.71 -1.96 3.48
CA SER A 22 5.46 -0.86 2.84
C SER A 22 6.03 -1.28 1.49
N ILE A 23 6.62 -2.47 1.40
CA ILE A 23 7.13 -3.00 0.13
C ILE A 23 5.99 -3.15 -0.88
N ALA A 24 4.88 -3.78 -0.49
CA ALA A 24 3.74 -3.98 -1.38
C ALA A 24 3.13 -2.64 -1.83
N ALA A 25 2.98 -1.67 -0.93
CA ALA A 25 2.44 -0.35 -1.22
C ALA A 25 3.27 0.41 -2.27
N TRP A 26 4.60 0.37 -2.13
CA TRP A 26 5.52 0.97 -3.09
C TRP A 26 5.47 0.27 -4.45
N VAL A 27 5.51 -1.07 -4.48
CA VAL A 27 5.41 -1.84 -5.72
C VAL A 27 4.10 -1.54 -6.44
N THR A 28 2.96 -1.61 -5.75
CA THR A 28 1.64 -1.28 -6.29
C THR A 28 1.58 0.16 -6.78
N GLY A 29 2.10 1.11 -6.01
CA GLY A 29 2.10 2.53 -6.34
C GLY A 29 2.91 2.83 -7.60
N VAL A 30 4.10 2.24 -7.75
CA VAL A 30 4.93 2.41 -8.96
C VAL A 30 4.23 1.82 -10.18
N TRP A 31 3.68 0.60 -10.06
CA TRP A 31 2.93 -0.01 -11.17
C TRP A 31 1.66 0.75 -11.52
N LEU A 32 1.00 1.37 -10.54
CA LEU A 32 -0.14 2.26 -10.80
C LEU A 32 0.29 3.48 -11.60
N LEU A 33 1.42 4.11 -11.26
CA LEU A 33 1.92 5.26 -12.01
C LEU A 33 2.29 4.88 -13.45
N ILE A 34 2.94 3.74 -13.66
CA ILE A 34 3.25 3.23 -15.01
C ILE A 34 1.96 2.99 -15.81
N LEU A 35 0.95 2.38 -15.18
CA LEU A 35 -0.36 2.17 -15.78
C LEU A 35 -1.01 3.51 -16.16
N CYS A 36 -1.04 4.48 -15.24
CA CYS A 36 -1.59 5.81 -15.51
C CYS A 36 -0.86 6.53 -16.63
N THR A 37 0.47 6.46 -16.68
CA THR A 37 1.25 7.03 -17.79
C THR A 37 0.83 6.42 -19.12
N ARG A 38 0.70 5.09 -19.20
CA ARG A 38 0.18 4.42 -20.41
C ARG A 38 -1.22 4.93 -20.79
N MET A 39 -2.13 5.04 -19.83
CA MET A 39 -3.50 5.54 -20.09
C MET A 39 -3.49 7.00 -20.60
N VAL A 40 -2.64 7.87 -20.04
CA VAL A 40 -2.49 9.25 -20.50
C VAL A 40 -1.93 9.30 -21.92
N LEU A 41 -0.88 8.53 -22.22
CA LEU A 41 -0.28 8.51 -23.55
C LEU A 41 -1.27 8.00 -24.61
N GLU A 42 -2.01 6.92 -24.31
CA GLU A 42 -2.94 6.30 -25.25
C GLU A 42 -4.20 7.13 -25.47
N TYR A 43 -4.85 7.59 -24.39
CA TYR A 43 -6.18 8.19 -24.48
C TYR A 43 -6.19 9.71 -24.48
N ILE A 44 -5.18 10.38 -23.92
CA ILE A 44 -5.12 11.85 -23.85
C ILE A 44 -4.20 12.40 -24.93
N VAL A 45 -2.99 11.82 -25.07
CA VAL A 45 -2.01 12.26 -26.07
C VAL A 45 -2.29 11.63 -27.45
N GLY A 46 -2.94 10.46 -27.50
CA GLY A 46 -3.27 9.78 -28.74
C GLY A 46 -2.13 8.96 -29.35
N ILE A 47 -1.18 8.49 -28.53
CA ILE A 47 -0.09 7.62 -28.96
C ILE A 47 -0.56 6.16 -28.95
N ASP A 48 -0.49 5.49 -30.09
CA ASP A 48 -0.80 4.06 -30.19
C ASP A 48 0.19 3.22 -29.38
N MET A 49 -0.30 2.64 -28.28
CA MET A 49 0.52 1.81 -27.41
C MET A 49 0.57 0.35 -27.91
N PRO A 50 1.76 -0.29 -27.99
CA PRO A 50 1.88 -1.68 -28.42
C PRO A 50 1.08 -2.65 -27.53
N THR A 51 0.48 -3.68 -28.12
CA THR A 51 -0.36 -4.68 -27.41
C THR A 51 0.29 -5.28 -26.15
N TRP A 52 1.61 -5.51 -26.15
CA TRP A 52 2.32 -6.10 -25.01
C TRP A 52 2.21 -5.24 -23.75
N THR A 53 2.04 -3.92 -23.88
CA THR A 53 1.93 -3.00 -22.73
C THR A 53 0.65 -3.25 -21.91
N ARG A 54 -0.31 -4.08 -22.38
CA ARG A 54 -1.53 -4.44 -21.62
C ARG A 54 -1.20 -5.26 -20.36
N ILE A 55 -0.06 -5.96 -20.37
CA ILE A 55 0.44 -6.68 -19.21
C ILE A 55 0.66 -5.77 -18.00
N ILE A 56 0.86 -4.46 -18.22
CA ILE A 56 1.07 -3.48 -17.15
C ILE A 56 -0.13 -3.42 -16.21
N GLY A 57 -1.36 -3.41 -16.77
CA GLY A 57 -2.58 -3.41 -15.97
C GLY A 57 -2.76 -4.70 -15.18
N GLN A 58 -2.43 -5.85 -15.78
CA GLN A 58 -2.49 -7.16 -15.12
C GLN A 58 -1.49 -7.25 -13.96
N LEU A 59 -0.27 -6.78 -14.17
CA LEU A 59 0.77 -6.75 -13.15
C LEU A 59 0.41 -5.80 -12.01
N HIS A 60 -0.10 -4.60 -12.30
CA HIS A 60 -0.62 -3.72 -11.26
C HIS A 60 -1.73 -4.40 -10.44
N GLY A 61 -2.71 -5.03 -11.10
CA GLY A 61 -3.78 -5.77 -10.42
C GLY A 61 -3.25 -6.88 -9.52
N LEU A 62 -2.25 -7.64 -9.98
CA LEU A 62 -1.57 -8.65 -9.17
C LEU A 62 -0.91 -8.06 -7.93
N PHE A 63 -0.11 -7.01 -8.10
CA PHE A 63 0.54 -6.34 -6.97
C PHE A 63 -0.47 -5.70 -6.02
N TYR A 64 -1.56 -5.15 -6.54
CA TYR A 64 -2.66 -4.63 -5.73
C TYR A 64 -3.31 -5.71 -4.86
N MET A 65 -3.49 -6.94 -5.35
CA MET A 65 -3.97 -8.05 -4.50
C MET A 65 -3.01 -8.36 -3.36
N VAL A 66 -1.70 -8.42 -3.64
CA VAL A 66 -0.66 -8.60 -2.60
C VAL A 66 -0.70 -7.44 -1.59
N TYR A 67 -0.87 -6.21 -2.06
CA TYR A 67 -1.04 -5.04 -1.22
C TYR A 67 -2.26 -5.13 -0.31
N LEU A 68 -3.41 -5.61 -0.80
CA LEU A 68 -4.59 -5.82 0.03
C LEU A 68 -4.37 -6.89 1.12
N ILE A 69 -3.70 -8.00 0.77
CA ILE A 69 -3.38 -9.06 1.74
C ILE A 69 -2.44 -8.53 2.83
N THR A 70 -1.41 -7.77 2.46
CA THR A 70 -0.47 -7.20 3.43
C THR A 70 -1.10 -6.08 4.27
N THR A 71 -2.00 -5.28 3.67
CA THR A 71 -2.86 -4.33 4.38
C THR A 71 -3.72 -5.05 5.41
N LEU A 72 -4.28 -6.20 5.06
CA LEU A 72 -5.07 -7.02 5.99
C LEU A 72 -4.25 -7.59 7.13
N ASN A 73 -3.09 -8.15 6.82
CA ASN A 73 -2.16 -8.65 7.82
C ASN A 73 -1.73 -7.55 8.81
N LEU A 74 -1.37 -6.36 8.31
CA LEU A 74 -0.98 -5.23 9.16
C LEU A 74 -2.16 -4.68 9.97
N GLY A 75 -3.31 -4.47 9.32
CA GLY A 75 -4.49 -3.88 9.94
C GLY A 75 -5.04 -4.72 11.09
N VAL A 76 -5.06 -6.05 10.96
CA VAL A 76 -5.47 -6.94 12.07
C VAL A 76 -4.49 -6.84 13.24
N LYS A 77 -3.17 -6.89 12.97
CA LYS A 77 -2.13 -6.84 14.02
C LYS A 77 -2.06 -5.48 14.73
N ALA A 78 -2.23 -4.41 13.97
CA ALA A 78 -2.25 -3.03 14.47
C ALA A 78 -3.63 -2.59 14.99
N ARG A 79 -4.66 -3.45 14.89
CA ARG A 79 -6.05 -3.21 15.34
C ARG A 79 -6.63 -1.92 14.77
N TRP A 80 -6.58 -1.79 13.45
CA TRP A 80 -7.07 -0.62 12.75
C TRP A 80 -8.61 -0.52 12.76
N GLU A 81 -9.11 0.70 12.98
CA GLU A 81 -10.50 1.11 12.77
C GLU A 81 -10.94 0.95 11.29
N PRO A 82 -12.20 0.60 10.99
CA PRO A 82 -12.69 0.33 9.62
C PRO A 82 -12.35 1.41 8.58
N VAL A 83 -12.38 2.69 8.94
CA VAL A 83 -12.04 3.79 8.03
C VAL A 83 -10.58 3.70 7.56
N LYS A 84 -9.67 3.26 8.44
CA LYS A 84 -8.26 3.11 8.12
C LYS A 84 -8.03 1.99 7.11
N TRP A 85 -8.85 0.94 7.16
CA TRP A 85 -8.85 -0.15 6.17
C TRP A 85 -9.21 0.36 4.79
N ILE A 86 -10.35 1.04 4.68
CA ILE A 86 -10.88 1.54 3.40
C ILE A 86 -9.92 2.55 2.79
N THR A 87 -9.48 3.55 3.58
CA THR A 87 -8.53 4.56 3.09
C THR A 87 -7.19 3.96 2.66
N THR A 88 -6.72 2.91 3.34
CA THR A 88 -5.49 2.23 2.96
C THR A 88 -5.69 1.40 1.70
N ALA A 89 -6.76 0.63 1.58
CA ALA A 89 -7.07 -0.13 0.36
C ALA A 89 -7.18 0.79 -0.87
N LEU A 90 -7.95 1.88 -0.77
CA LEU A 90 -8.13 2.86 -1.85
C LEU A 90 -6.83 3.59 -2.25
N ALA A 91 -5.84 3.64 -1.37
CA ALA A 91 -4.55 4.26 -1.69
C ALA A 91 -3.85 3.54 -2.86
N GLY A 92 -4.11 2.25 -3.04
CA GLY A 92 -3.53 1.45 -4.13
C GLY A 92 -4.13 1.70 -5.51
N THR A 93 -5.20 2.51 -5.62
CA THR A 93 -5.92 2.76 -6.89
C THR A 93 -5.93 4.22 -7.32
N ILE A 94 -5.55 5.15 -6.44
CA ILE A 94 -5.48 6.59 -6.74
C ILE A 94 -4.01 6.97 -6.99
N PRO A 95 -3.68 7.63 -8.12
CA PRO A 95 -2.31 8.02 -8.43
C PRO A 95 -1.66 8.80 -7.27
N PHE A 96 -0.41 8.45 -6.95
CA PHE A 96 0.40 9.01 -5.85
C PHE A 96 -0.10 8.75 -4.42
N LEU A 97 -1.39 8.43 -4.22
CA LEU A 97 -1.97 8.26 -2.89
C LEU A 97 -1.34 7.11 -2.12
N SER A 98 -0.93 6.04 -2.81
CA SER A 98 -0.24 4.89 -2.20
C SER A 98 0.96 5.34 -1.38
N PHE A 99 1.82 6.21 -1.92
CA PHE A 99 3.04 6.68 -1.23
C PHE A 99 2.71 7.57 -0.03
N VAL A 100 1.71 8.44 -0.16
CA VAL A 100 1.28 9.34 0.92
C VAL A 100 0.72 8.53 2.09
N ILE A 101 -0.17 7.57 1.80
CA ILE A 101 -0.78 6.72 2.82
C ILE A 101 0.25 5.78 3.44
N GLU A 102 1.12 5.19 2.64
CA GLU A 102 2.23 4.37 3.12
C GLU A 102 3.09 5.13 4.14
N ALA A 103 3.50 6.36 3.81
CA ALA A 103 4.28 7.21 4.71
C ALA A 103 3.52 7.57 5.99
N LYS A 104 2.22 7.90 5.87
CA LYS A 104 1.35 8.17 7.02
C LYS A 104 1.22 6.94 7.93
N ARG A 105 0.96 5.75 7.36
CA ARG A 105 0.79 4.51 8.13
C ARG A 105 2.08 4.08 8.79
N ARG A 106 3.23 4.20 8.12
CA ARG A 106 4.54 3.95 8.73
C ARG A 106 4.75 4.84 9.95
N LYS A 107 4.56 6.16 9.83
CA LYS A 107 4.73 7.09 10.95
C LYS A 107 3.81 6.74 12.13
N GLU A 108 2.52 6.49 11.86
CA GLU A 108 1.55 6.13 12.90
C GLU A 108 1.88 4.81 13.59
N VAL A 109 2.22 3.76 12.82
CA VAL A 109 2.49 2.43 13.37
C VAL A 109 3.81 2.42 14.14
N THR A 110 4.85 3.07 13.64
CA THR A 110 6.13 3.21 14.36
C THR A 110 5.94 3.92 15.70
N ALA A 111 5.18 5.02 15.73
CA ALA A 111 4.88 5.73 16.97
C ALA A 111 4.01 4.91 17.94
N ALA A 112 3.01 4.18 17.44
CA ALA A 112 2.09 3.40 18.29
C ALA A 112 2.75 2.15 18.91
N PHE A 113 3.80 1.61 18.29
CA PHE A 113 4.44 0.36 18.70
C PHE A 113 5.90 0.54 19.15
N ASN A 114 6.41 1.78 19.22
CA ASN A 114 7.79 2.12 19.55
C ASN A 114 8.81 1.33 18.72
N LEU A 115 8.64 1.37 17.38
CA LEU A 115 9.48 0.68 16.41
C LEU A 115 10.65 1.53 15.91
#